data_AF-A0A9W3JDM2-F1
#
_entry.id   AF-A0A9W3JDM2-F1
#
_cell.length_a   1.000
_cell.length_b   1.000
_cell.length_c   1.000
_cell.angle_alpha   90.00
_cell.angle_beta   90.00
_cell.angle_gamma   90.00
#
_symmetry.space_group_name_H-M   'P 1'
#
loop_
_entity.id
_entity.type
_entity.pdbx_description
1 polymer ?
#
loop_
_entity_poly.entity_id
_entity_poly.type
_entity_poly.pdbx_seq_one_letter_code
_entity_poly.pdbx_strand_id
1 'polypeptide(L)' 'MKNGKKPTKKEKIHIKLYNLNPDNWLIFKKVSNELYLVHRYTNATKVIPNL' A
#
# COMPACT_ATOMS: atom_id res chain seq x y z
N MET A 1 -7.55 -10.11 -9.37
CA MET A 1 -6.69 -9.06 -8.78
C MET A 1 -5.98 -9.67 -7.59
N LYS A 2 -4.66 -9.48 -7.40
CA LYS A 2 -3.98 -9.88 -6.14
C LYS A 2 -4.84 -9.34 -4.99
N ASN A 3 -5.27 -10.20 -4.04
CA ASN A 3 -6.26 -9.92 -2.99
C ASN A 3 -5.78 -8.84 -1.99
N GLY A 4 -5.60 -7.61 -2.47
CA GLY A 4 -5.09 -6.50 -1.70
C GLY A 4 -6.16 -6.00 -0.74
N LYS A 5 -5.79 -5.84 0.52
CA LYS A 5 -6.64 -5.27 1.56
C LYS A 5 -6.63 -3.75 1.47
N LYS A 6 -7.79 -3.14 1.75
CA LYS A 6 -7.91 -1.68 1.87
C LYS A 6 -7.03 -1.21 3.04
N PRO A 7 -6.18 -0.19 2.86
CA PRO A 7 -5.36 0.32 3.95
C PRO A 7 -6.21 0.88 5.11
N THR A 8 -5.79 0.56 6.34
CA THR A 8 -6.30 1.15 7.59
C THR A 8 -5.94 2.64 7.68
N LYS A 9 -6.54 3.38 8.63
CA LYS A 9 -6.25 4.81 8.82
C LYS A 9 -4.75 5.11 8.98
N LYS A 10 -4.04 4.30 9.78
CA LYS A 10 -2.59 4.44 10.00
C LYS A 10 -1.81 4.19 8.70
N GLU A 11 -2.14 3.13 7.98
CA GLU A 11 -1.51 2.80 6.70
C GLU A 11 -1.80 3.85 5.64
N LYS A 12 -3.01 4.45 5.61
CA LYS A 12 -3.32 5.57 4.70
C LYS A 12 -2.41 6.78 4.96
N ILE A 13 -2.18 7.12 6.23
CA ILE A 13 -1.27 8.21 6.61
C ILE A 13 0.15 7.87 6.13
N HIS A 14 0.60 6.65 6.40
CA HIS A 14 1.92 6.18 6.00
C HIS A 14 2.13 6.21 4.48
N ILE A 15 1.18 5.69 3.71
CA ILE A 15 1.20 5.72 2.24
C ILE A 15 1.28 7.17 1.71
N LYS A 16 0.56 8.12 2.35
CA LYS A 16 0.63 9.54 1.98
C LYS A 16 2.02 10.15 2.20
N LEU A 17 2.78 9.70 3.20
CA LEU A 17 4.18 10.15 3.43
C LEU A 17 5.11 9.81 2.26
N TYR A 18 4.76 8.82 1.44
CA TYR A 18 5.50 8.44 0.23
C TYR A 18 4.90 9.06 -1.06
N ASN A 19 4.12 10.14 -0.92
CA ASN A 19 3.45 10.84 -2.02
C ASN A 19 2.51 9.95 -2.86
N LEU A 20 1.93 8.92 -2.23
CA LEU A 20 0.98 8.01 -2.87
C LEU A 20 -0.45 8.34 -2.43
N ASN A 21 -1.42 8.25 -3.35
CA ASN A 21 -2.85 8.37 -3.00
C ASN A 21 -3.37 7.03 -2.42
N PRO A 22 -3.64 6.92 -1.11
CA PRO A 22 -4.02 5.65 -0.49
C PRO A 22 -5.37 5.08 -0.95
N ASP A 23 -6.20 5.87 -1.64
CA ASP A 23 -7.43 5.34 -2.24
C ASP A 23 -7.15 4.55 -3.53
N ASN A 24 -6.00 4.77 -4.18
CA ASN A 24 -5.57 4.04 -5.37
C ASN A 24 -4.69 2.82 -5.07
N TRP A 25 -4.21 2.67 -3.84
CA TRP A 25 -3.29 1.59 -3.45
C TRP A 25 -3.95 0.62 -2.46
N LEU A 26 -3.68 -0.67 -2.65
CA LEU A 26 -4.09 -1.77 -1.78
C LEU A 26 -2.86 -2.47 -1.21
N ILE A 27 -2.94 -3.00 -0.01
CA ILE A 27 -1.85 -3.75 0.62
C ILE A 27 -2.05 -5.24 0.32
N PHE A 28 -1.15 -5.87 -0.42
CA PHE A 28 -1.25 -7.30 -0.74
C PHE A 28 -0.30 -8.18 0.06
N LYS A 29 0.74 -7.60 0.68
CA LYS A 29 1.65 -8.30 1.60
C LYS A 29 2.19 -7.31 2.62
N LYS A 30 2.31 -7.76 3.87
CA LYS A 30 2.93 -7.02 4.96
C LYS A 30 4.01 -7.90 5.59
N VAL A 31 5.22 -7.37 5.67
CA VAL A 31 6.37 -7.97 6.34
C VAL A 31 6.84 -6.95 7.39
N SER A 32 7.54 -7.39 8.44
CA SER A 32 7.90 -6.53 9.59
C SER A 32 8.41 -5.14 9.19
N ASN A 33 9.29 -5.06 8.19
CA ASN A 33 9.88 -3.81 7.71
C ASN A 33 9.33 -3.30 6.37
N GLU A 34 8.35 -3.97 5.76
CA GLU A 34 7.93 -3.66 4.39
C GLU A 34 6.42 -3.78 4.18
N LEU A 35 5.86 -2.79 3.50
CA LEU A 35 4.48 -2.76 3.06
C LEU A 35 4.45 -2.87 1.53
N TYR A 36 3.89 -3.97 1.04
CA TYR A 36 3.77 -4.23 -0.39
C TYR A 36 2.42 -3.76 -0.89
N LEU A 37 2.45 -2.82 -1.81
CA LEU A 37 1.30 -2.13 -2.37
C LEU A 37 1.07 -2.55 -3.83
N VAL A 38 -0.19 -2.63 -4.22
CA VAL A 38 -0.62 -2.77 -5.61
C VAL A 38 -1.62 -1.67 -5.97
N HIS A 39 -1.43 -1.03 -7.12
CA HIS A 39 -2.30 0.03 -7.62
C HIS A 39 -3.56 -0.58 -8.25
N ARG A 40 -4.73 -0.07 -7.88
CA ARG A 40 -6.05 -0.64 -8.25
C ARG A 40 -6.28 -0.74 -9.75
N TYR A 41 -5.85 0.28 -10.49
CA TYR A 41 -6.22 0.46 -11.90
C TYR A 41 -5.12 0.04 -12.87
N THR A 42 -3.87 0.06 -12.44
CA THR A 42 -2.70 -0.17 -13.32
C THR A 42 -1.98 -1.47 -12.98
N ASN A 43 -2.37 -2.15 -11.90
CA ASN A 43 -1.64 -3.30 -11.34
C ASN A 43 -0.17 -3.04 -11.00
N ALA A 44 0.28 -1.77 -11.02
CA ALA A 44 1.62 -1.39 -10.62
C ALA A 44 1.87 -1.79 -9.16
N THR A 45 3.08 -2.24 -8.85
CA THR A 45 3.44 -2.60 -7.48
C THR A 45 4.48 -1.64 -6.93
N LYS A 46 4.43 -1.40 -5.63
CA LYS A 46 5.41 -0.57 -4.92
C LYS A 46 5.64 -1.15 -3.53
N VAL A 47 6.88 -1.12 -3.07
CA VAL A 47 7.24 -1.50 -1.71
C VAL A 47 7.65 -0.23 -0.98
N ILE A 48 7.07 0.01 0.19
CA ILE A 48 7.48 1.09 1.09
C ILE A 48 7.92 0.48 2.42
N PRO A 49 8.95 1.03 3.08
CA PRO A 49 9.30 0.61 4.44
C PRO A 49 8.09 0.66 5.37
N ASN A 50 7.82 -0.37 6.15
CA ASN A 50 6.82 -0.37 7.21
C ASN A 50 7.54 -0.04 8.53
N LEU A 51 7.20 1.10 9.11
CA LEU A 51 7.68 1.53 10.43
C LEU A 51 6.83 0.91 11.54
#